data_AF-A0A438DZA3-F1
#
_entry.id   AF-A0A438DZA3-F1
#
_cell.length_a   1.000
_cell.length_b   1.000
_cell.length_c   1.000
_cell.angle_alpha   90.00
_cell.angle_beta   90.00
_cell.angle_gamma   90.00
#
_symmetry.space_group_name_H-M   'P 1'
#
loop_
_entity.id
_entity.type
_entity.pdbx_description
1 polymer ?
#
loop_
_entity_poly.entity_id
_entity_poly.type
_entity_poly.pdbx_seq_one_letter_code
_entity_poly.pdbx_strand_id
1 'polypeptide(L)'
;MTKELKDDYSIDDPVIDIAKLFDPTKRKKLRKEIEKPLTSFDPLHPISEEALESFQKWMSDDQGSTIDIDYMHIDKKWFQSLSNHGSWLADTHIDVAFFFFRKRRIENPHLFSQKFTTVDTMFWPLYSVKWPDVDIVYVPINVRASHWVLGVVHLHRRIIYVYDSLMGINNNARLQVAIKPLAKLLPHILNAIAYYGFHGDTKVNYQEWEIERLQDIPQQENDGDCGMFVIKYAEYLMHNHPLKSLTSARMDWFREKMAAELFYMKYLPM
;
A
#
# COMPACT_ATOMS: atom_id res chain seq x y z
N MET A 1 9.27 -37.01 21.57
CA MET A 1 9.10 -35.83 22.43
C MET A 1 8.86 -34.62 21.55
N THR A 2 7.64 -34.50 21.07
CA THR A 2 7.10 -33.38 20.31
C THR A 2 6.62 -32.34 21.31
N LYS A 3 7.30 -31.19 21.39
CA LYS A 3 6.75 -30.01 22.06
C LYS A 3 5.88 -29.29 21.03
N GLU A 4 4.58 -29.41 21.20
CA GLU A 4 3.59 -28.52 20.59
C GLU A 4 3.93 -27.08 21.01
N LEU A 5 4.20 -26.23 20.02
CA LEU A 5 4.16 -24.77 20.19
C LEU A 5 2.68 -24.42 20.32
N LYS A 6 2.27 -24.03 21.53
CA LYS A 6 0.95 -23.42 21.75
C LYS A 6 0.92 -22.08 21.03
N ASP A 7 -0.08 -21.92 20.18
CA ASP A 7 -0.48 -20.63 19.62
C ASP A 7 -1.02 -19.73 20.76
N ASP A 8 -0.13 -18.95 21.38
CA ASP A 8 -0.51 -17.84 22.26
C ASP A 8 -0.67 -16.56 21.41
N TYR A 9 -1.73 -16.52 20.61
CA TYR A 9 -2.24 -15.28 20.00
C TYR A 9 -3.77 -15.24 20.14
N SER A 10 -4.24 -15.30 21.39
CA SER A 10 -5.55 -14.76 21.78
C SER A 10 -5.30 -13.30 22.20
N ILE A 11 -5.49 -12.38 21.26
CA ILE A 11 -5.65 -10.96 21.58
C ILE A 11 -7.15 -10.69 21.42
N ASP A 12 -7.85 -10.61 22.55
CA ASP A 12 -9.22 -10.09 22.68
C ASP A 12 -9.26 -8.56 22.43
N ASP A 13 -8.62 -8.10 21.35
CA ASP A 13 -8.81 -6.72 20.88
C ASP A 13 -10.18 -6.65 20.18
N PRO A 14 -10.99 -5.60 20.42
CA PRO A 14 -12.29 -5.48 19.80
C PRO A 14 -12.12 -5.22 18.29
N VAL A 15 -12.10 -6.29 17.50
CA VAL A 15 -12.18 -6.22 16.04
C VAL A 15 -13.53 -5.62 15.68
N ILE A 16 -13.51 -4.49 14.99
CA ILE A 16 -14.72 -3.76 14.62
C ILE A 16 -15.38 -4.52 13.47
N ASP A 17 -16.50 -5.15 13.79
CA ASP A 17 -17.36 -5.83 12.82
C ASP A 17 -18.08 -4.78 11.96
N ILE A 18 -17.54 -4.59 10.76
CA ILE A 18 -17.91 -3.57 9.77
C ILE A 18 -19.36 -3.75 9.32
N ALA A 19 -19.89 -4.98 9.35
CA ALA A 19 -21.26 -5.26 8.94
C ALA A 19 -22.30 -4.57 9.83
N LYS A 20 -21.96 -4.26 11.09
CA LYS A 20 -22.82 -3.51 12.03
C LYS A 20 -23.07 -2.05 11.60
N LEU A 21 -22.35 -1.53 10.59
CA LEU A 21 -22.60 -0.19 10.01
C LEU A 21 -23.86 -0.14 9.15
N PHE A 22 -24.31 -1.29 8.66
CA PHE A 22 -25.46 -1.43 7.75
C PHE A 22 -26.75 -1.83 8.46
N ASP A 23 -26.66 -2.18 9.75
CA ASP A 23 -27.81 -2.29 10.65
C ASP A 23 -28.07 -0.93 11.34
N PRO A 24 -29.17 -0.22 11.01
CA PRO A 24 -29.49 1.08 11.58
C PRO A 24 -29.56 1.09 13.12
N THR A 25 -29.86 -0.06 13.74
CA THR A 25 -29.99 -0.21 15.19
C THR A 25 -28.65 -0.42 15.89
N LYS A 26 -27.62 -0.88 15.19
CA LYS A 26 -26.27 -1.15 15.74
C LYS A 26 -25.27 0.01 15.54
N ARG A 27 -25.59 0.96 14.65
CA ARG A 27 -24.77 2.15 14.33
C ARG A 27 -24.28 2.96 15.54
N LYS A 28 -25.11 3.12 16.58
CA LYS A 28 -24.79 3.98 17.73
C LYS A 28 -23.80 3.33 18.72
N LYS A 29 -23.83 2.00 18.84
CA LYS A 29 -22.89 1.23 19.68
C LYS A 29 -21.54 1.08 18.96
N LEU A 30 -21.58 0.83 17.66
CA LEU A 30 -20.38 0.69 16.82
C LEU A 30 -19.60 1.99 16.67
N ARG A 31 -20.26 3.16 16.58
CA ARG A 31 -19.56 4.46 16.59
C ARG A 31 -18.67 4.65 17.84
N LYS A 32 -19.10 4.15 19.00
CA LYS A 32 -18.29 4.19 20.24
C LYS A 32 -17.17 3.15 20.27
N GLU A 33 -17.29 2.06 19.52
CA GLU A 33 -16.23 1.06 19.33
C GLU A 33 -15.18 1.57 18.32
N ILE A 34 -15.61 2.24 17.24
CA ILE A 34 -14.79 2.96 16.25
C ILE A 34 -14.00 4.13 16.85
N GLU A 35 -14.54 4.77 17.90
CA GLU A 35 -13.84 5.83 18.64
C GLU A 35 -12.70 5.31 19.52
N LYS A 36 -12.54 3.99 19.70
CA LYS A 36 -11.37 3.44 20.39
C LYS A 36 -10.16 3.45 19.44
N PRO A 37 -8.99 3.91 19.89
CA PRO A 37 -7.78 3.86 19.08
C PRO A 37 -7.46 2.41 18.70
N LEU A 38 -7.22 2.16 17.41
CA LEU A 38 -6.66 0.88 16.93
C LEU A 38 -5.32 0.64 17.62
N THR A 39 -5.15 -0.48 18.32
CA THR A 39 -3.89 -0.80 19.03
C THR A 39 -2.90 -1.56 18.15
N SER A 40 -3.40 -2.27 17.13
CA SER A 40 -2.63 -3.02 16.16
C SER A 40 -3.33 -3.05 14.79
N PHE A 41 -2.58 -3.30 13.72
CA PHE A 41 -3.13 -3.52 12.38
C PHE A 41 -2.43 -4.71 11.74
N ASP A 42 -3.22 -5.69 11.34
CA ASP A 42 -2.76 -6.85 10.58
C ASP A 42 -3.28 -6.74 9.13
N PRO A 43 -2.42 -6.47 8.13
CA PRO A 43 -2.80 -6.42 6.72
C PRO A 43 -3.33 -7.76 6.17
N LEU A 44 -3.15 -8.86 6.92
CA LEU A 44 -3.60 -10.21 6.59
C LEU A 44 -4.91 -10.57 7.29
N HIS A 45 -5.45 -9.70 8.14
CA HIS A 45 -6.74 -9.92 8.76
C HIS A 45 -7.83 -10.01 7.68
N PRO A 46 -8.65 -11.07 7.64
CA PRO A 46 -9.71 -11.18 6.66
C PRO A 46 -10.78 -10.12 6.89
N ILE A 47 -11.42 -9.70 5.80
CA ILE A 47 -12.67 -8.96 5.92
C ILE A 47 -13.77 -9.90 6.44
N SER A 48 -14.72 -9.39 7.23
CA SER A 48 -15.83 -10.22 7.71
C SER A 48 -16.67 -10.72 6.54
N GLU A 49 -17.23 -11.92 6.68
CA GLU A 49 -18.00 -12.60 5.65
C GLU A 49 -19.22 -11.75 5.25
N GLU A 50 -19.87 -11.12 6.22
CA GLU A 50 -21.04 -10.26 6.01
C GLU A 50 -20.70 -8.97 5.24
N ALA A 51 -19.50 -8.40 5.49
CA ALA A 51 -19.03 -7.25 4.73
C ALA A 51 -18.68 -7.65 3.29
N LEU A 52 -18.06 -8.83 3.12
CA LEU A 52 -17.78 -9.34 1.78
C LEU A 52 -19.08 -9.60 0.99
N GLU A 53 -20.07 -10.27 1.58
CA GLU A 53 -21.37 -10.53 0.98
C GLU A 53 -22.09 -9.23 0.59
N SER A 54 -22.03 -8.21 1.46
CA SER A 54 -22.63 -6.91 1.16
C SER A 54 -21.91 -6.17 0.03
N PHE A 55 -20.59 -6.26 -0.08
CA PHE A 55 -19.84 -5.74 -1.22
C PHE A 55 -20.21 -6.48 -2.52
N GLN A 56 -20.23 -7.81 -2.50
CA GLN A 56 -20.60 -8.65 -3.65
C GLN A 56 -22.04 -8.42 -4.12
N LYS A 57 -22.97 -8.21 -3.17
CA LYS A 57 -24.35 -7.83 -3.48
C LYS A 57 -24.41 -6.47 -4.18
N TRP A 58 -23.67 -5.47 -3.70
CA TRP A 58 -23.60 -4.17 -4.37
C TRP A 58 -23.00 -4.28 -5.77
N MET A 59 -21.96 -5.08 -5.96
CA MET A 59 -21.34 -5.33 -7.26
C MET A 59 -22.30 -5.98 -8.27
N SER A 60 -23.25 -6.78 -7.78
CA SER A 60 -24.23 -7.53 -8.59
C SER A 60 -25.51 -6.76 -8.90
N ASP A 61 -25.76 -5.61 -8.26
CA ASP A 61 -26.93 -4.76 -8.53
C ASP A 61 -26.73 -3.97 -9.83
N ASP A 62 -27.71 -3.98 -10.74
CA ASP A 62 -27.64 -3.23 -12.01
C ASP A 62 -27.91 -1.72 -11.85
N GLN A 63 -28.40 -1.30 -10.68
CA GLN A 63 -28.54 0.13 -10.37
C GLN A 63 -27.16 0.70 -10.04
N GLY A 64 -26.54 1.34 -11.03
CA GLY A 64 -25.21 1.92 -10.93
C GLY A 64 -25.16 3.13 -10.01
N SER A 65 -24.31 3.07 -8.98
CA SER A 65 -23.85 4.23 -8.22
C SER A 65 -22.33 4.31 -8.28
N THR A 66 -21.79 5.52 -8.15
CA THR A 66 -20.39 5.74 -7.81
C THR A 66 -20.25 5.83 -6.29
N ILE A 67 -19.06 5.54 -5.78
CA ILE A 67 -18.71 5.69 -4.36
C ILE A 67 -17.58 6.70 -4.27
N ASP A 68 -17.72 7.65 -3.35
CA ASP A 68 -16.63 8.56 -2.98
C ASP A 68 -15.74 7.90 -1.94
N ILE A 69 -14.48 7.70 -2.29
CA ILE A 69 -13.44 7.11 -1.43
C ILE A 69 -12.42 8.18 -0.98
N ASP A 70 -12.85 9.42 -0.85
CA ASP A 70 -12.08 10.62 -0.51
C ASP A 70 -11.01 11.05 -1.54
N TYR A 71 -10.45 10.12 -2.31
CA TYR A 71 -9.51 10.41 -3.39
C TYR A 71 -10.24 10.75 -4.71
N MET A 72 -11.25 9.93 -5.06
CA MET A 72 -12.02 10.07 -6.29
C MET A 72 -13.37 9.37 -6.17
N HIS A 73 -14.26 9.63 -7.14
CA HIS A 73 -15.48 8.85 -7.31
C HIS A 73 -15.19 7.61 -8.16
N ILE A 74 -15.50 6.44 -7.62
CA ILE A 74 -15.20 5.13 -8.22
C ILE A 74 -16.49 4.43 -8.60
N ASP A 75 -16.53 3.84 -9.79
CA ASP A 75 -17.65 3.04 -10.27
C ASP A 75 -17.41 1.52 -10.10
N LYS A 76 -18.43 0.71 -10.41
CA LYS A 76 -18.34 -0.75 -10.33
C LYS A 76 -17.29 -1.33 -11.29
N LYS A 77 -17.05 -0.70 -12.46
CA LYS A 77 -16.08 -1.21 -13.44
C LYS A 77 -14.65 -1.14 -12.91
N TRP A 78 -14.34 -0.07 -12.18
CA TRP A 78 -13.05 0.06 -11.51
C TRP A 78 -12.87 -1.02 -10.43
N PHE A 79 -13.89 -1.27 -9.60
CA PHE A 79 -13.85 -2.36 -8.62
C PHE A 79 -13.69 -3.73 -9.29
N GLN A 80 -14.37 -3.96 -10.42
CA GLN A 80 -14.21 -5.18 -11.22
C GLN A 80 -12.77 -5.33 -11.71
N SER A 81 -12.14 -4.28 -12.26
CA SER A 81 -10.74 -4.39 -12.71
C SER A 81 -9.75 -4.63 -11.58
N LEU A 82 -10.06 -4.19 -10.36
CA LEU A 82 -9.26 -4.49 -9.17
C LEU A 82 -9.43 -5.94 -8.74
N SER A 83 -10.68 -6.40 -8.60
CA SER A 83 -11.03 -7.72 -8.03
C SER A 83 -10.79 -8.88 -8.99
N ASN A 84 -10.80 -8.64 -10.30
CA ASN A 84 -10.68 -9.70 -11.30
C ASN A 84 -9.28 -10.37 -11.26
N HIS A 85 -9.29 -11.69 -11.26
CA HIS A 85 -8.08 -12.52 -11.32
C HIS A 85 -7.18 -12.10 -12.48
N GLY A 86 -5.90 -11.86 -12.18
CA GLY A 86 -4.87 -11.53 -13.17
C GLY A 86 -5.11 -10.26 -13.99
N SER A 87 -6.06 -9.39 -13.59
CA SER A 87 -6.31 -8.14 -14.31
C SER A 87 -5.23 -7.10 -14.03
N TRP A 88 -4.81 -6.38 -15.07
CA TRP A 88 -3.79 -5.34 -14.95
C TRP A 88 -4.34 -4.16 -14.16
N LEU A 89 -3.61 -3.73 -13.14
CA LEU A 89 -3.96 -2.54 -12.38
C LEU A 89 -3.51 -1.26 -13.11
N ALA A 90 -4.47 -0.38 -13.37
CA ALA A 90 -4.22 0.99 -13.85
C ALA A 90 -3.62 1.89 -12.75
N ASP A 91 -3.02 3.01 -13.16
CA ASP A 91 -2.42 4.02 -12.28
C ASP A 91 -3.34 4.43 -11.13
N THR A 92 -4.64 4.61 -11.41
CA THR A 92 -5.63 4.99 -10.38
C THR A 92 -5.77 3.96 -9.26
N HIS A 93 -5.62 2.65 -9.52
CA HIS A 93 -5.62 1.63 -8.48
C HIS A 93 -4.40 1.77 -7.55
N ILE A 94 -3.24 2.02 -8.15
CA ILE A 94 -1.98 2.17 -7.42
C ILE A 94 -2.00 3.45 -6.57
N ASP A 95 -2.42 4.57 -7.16
CA ASP A 95 -2.55 5.86 -6.49
C ASP A 95 -3.48 5.77 -5.28
N VAL A 96 -4.65 5.16 -5.49
CA VAL A 96 -5.66 4.96 -4.45
C VAL A 96 -5.08 4.11 -3.32
N ALA A 97 -4.43 2.98 -3.61
CA ALA A 97 -3.80 2.15 -2.57
C ALA A 97 -2.71 2.91 -1.79
N PHE A 98 -1.85 3.66 -2.46
CA PHE A 98 -0.75 4.41 -1.83
C PHE A 98 -1.25 5.63 -1.05
N PHE A 99 -2.33 6.26 -1.50
CA PHE A 99 -3.09 7.25 -0.74
C PHE A 99 -3.61 6.63 0.57
N PHE A 100 -4.14 5.41 0.52
CA PHE A 100 -4.66 4.75 1.72
C PHE A 100 -3.62 4.40 2.75
N PHE A 101 -2.47 3.88 2.33
CA PHE A 101 -1.37 3.65 3.26
C PHE A 101 -0.92 4.94 3.96
N ARG A 102 -0.94 6.06 3.22
CA ARG A 102 -0.59 7.37 3.76
C ARG A 102 -1.65 7.90 4.73
N LYS A 103 -2.94 7.80 4.36
CA LYS A 103 -4.06 8.21 5.20
C LYS A 103 -4.07 7.44 6.52
N ARG A 104 -3.91 6.11 6.45
CA ARG A 104 -3.79 5.21 7.61
C ARG A 104 -2.67 5.64 8.55
N ARG A 105 -1.49 5.98 8.00
CA ARG A 105 -0.35 6.48 8.81
C ARG A 105 -0.67 7.80 9.50
N ILE A 106 -1.32 8.74 8.82
CA ILE A 106 -1.66 10.05 9.40
C ILE A 106 -2.67 9.90 10.53
N GLU A 107 -3.68 9.05 10.34
CA GLU A 107 -4.74 8.81 11.33
C GLU A 107 -4.25 7.96 12.52
N ASN A 108 -3.31 7.03 12.27
CA ASN A 108 -2.83 6.08 13.28
C ASN A 108 -1.31 5.94 13.27
N PRO A 109 -0.57 7.02 13.61
CA PRO A 109 0.89 7.02 13.52
C PRO A 109 1.56 5.97 14.41
N HIS A 110 0.93 5.57 15.52
CA HIS A 110 1.44 4.56 16.45
C HIS A 110 1.43 3.13 15.90
N LEU A 111 0.65 2.85 14.85
CA LEU A 111 0.64 1.54 14.19
C LEU A 111 1.87 1.30 13.30
N PHE A 112 2.63 2.36 13.02
CA PHE A 112 3.77 2.31 12.12
C PHE A 112 5.05 2.63 12.87
N SER A 113 5.91 1.63 13.01
CA SER A 113 7.26 1.82 13.57
C SER A 113 8.17 2.66 12.65
N GLN A 114 7.90 2.67 11.35
CA GLN A 114 8.69 3.38 10.36
C GLN A 114 8.15 4.78 10.09
N LYS A 115 9.04 5.75 9.92
CA LYS A 115 8.69 7.08 9.40
C LYS A 115 8.77 7.06 7.88
N PHE A 116 7.64 6.94 7.20
CA PHE A 116 7.61 6.86 5.74
C PHE A 116 6.55 7.74 5.09
N THR A 117 6.79 8.25 3.90
CA THR A 117 5.71 8.75 3.04
C THR A 117 5.59 7.90 1.78
N THR A 118 4.49 8.09 1.08
CA THR A 118 4.31 7.55 -0.27
C THR A 118 4.27 8.71 -1.26
N VAL A 119 4.49 8.44 -2.54
CA VAL A 119 4.10 9.33 -3.65
C VAL A 119 3.08 8.60 -4.51
N ASP A 120 2.16 9.33 -5.11
CA ASP A 120 1.32 8.78 -6.19
C ASP A 120 2.10 8.85 -7.52
N THR A 121 1.54 8.24 -8.56
CA THR A 121 2.11 8.20 -9.92
C THR A 121 2.30 9.59 -10.53
N MET A 122 1.57 10.59 -10.02
CA MET A 122 1.60 11.99 -10.46
C MET A 122 2.45 12.88 -9.54
N PHE A 123 3.04 12.34 -8.48
CA PHE A 123 3.73 13.08 -7.40
C PHE A 123 2.88 14.20 -6.76
N TRP A 124 1.56 14.04 -6.72
CA TRP A 124 0.66 15.07 -6.24
C TRP A 124 0.57 15.10 -4.70
N PRO A 125 0.56 16.30 -4.05
CA PRO A 125 0.47 16.39 -2.60
C PRO A 125 -0.97 16.67 -2.16
N LEU A 126 -1.83 15.65 -2.11
CA LEU A 126 -3.14 15.82 -1.43
C LEU A 126 -3.09 15.55 0.07
N TYR A 127 -2.14 14.73 0.55
CA TYR A 127 -1.94 14.45 1.99
C TYR A 127 -0.49 14.10 2.32
N SER A 128 0.51 14.74 1.68
CA SER A 128 1.91 14.34 1.89
C SER A 128 2.41 14.73 3.28
N VAL A 129 2.92 13.75 4.04
CA VAL A 129 3.76 14.04 5.21
C VAL A 129 5.00 14.80 4.73
N LYS A 130 5.43 15.80 5.49
CA LYS A 130 6.61 16.59 5.14
C LYS A 130 7.82 15.66 5.07
N TRP A 131 8.53 15.72 3.94
CA TRP A 131 9.69 14.87 3.70
C TRP A 131 10.77 14.96 4.81
N PRO A 132 11.04 16.12 5.45
CA PRO A 132 11.94 16.20 6.61
C PRO A 132 11.59 15.27 7.77
N ASP A 133 10.32 14.87 7.92
CA ASP A 133 9.84 14.05 9.05
C ASP A 133 9.86 12.54 8.76
N VAL A 134 10.41 12.12 7.61
CA VAL A 134 10.45 10.72 7.20
C VAL A 134 11.86 10.26 6.84
N ASP A 135 12.05 8.94 6.92
CA ASP A 135 13.31 8.26 6.59
C ASP A 135 13.20 7.50 5.26
N ILE A 136 11.97 7.12 4.88
CA ILE A 136 11.66 6.26 3.73
C ILE A 136 10.58 6.90 2.84
N VAL A 137 10.74 6.80 1.53
CA VAL A 137 9.69 7.12 0.55
C VAL A 137 9.38 5.90 -0.31
N TYR A 138 8.12 5.45 -0.31
CA TYR A 138 7.64 4.39 -1.19
C TYR A 138 7.11 5.00 -2.49
N VAL A 139 7.64 4.54 -3.62
CA VAL A 139 7.38 5.08 -4.96
C VAL A 139 6.93 3.96 -5.88
N PRO A 140 5.66 3.94 -6.33
CA PRO A 140 5.25 3.05 -7.41
C PRO A 140 5.83 3.57 -8.73
N ILE A 141 6.50 2.70 -9.49
CA ILE A 141 7.16 3.07 -10.75
C ILE A 141 6.59 2.21 -11.88
N ASN A 142 6.00 2.87 -12.87
CA ASN A 142 5.52 2.22 -14.08
C ASN A 142 6.63 2.18 -15.14
N VAL A 143 7.23 1.01 -15.33
CA VAL A 143 8.25 0.79 -16.36
C VAL A 143 7.55 0.58 -17.70
N ARG A 144 7.67 1.57 -18.60
CA ARG A 144 7.14 1.54 -19.98
C ARG A 144 5.62 1.33 -20.06
N ALA A 145 4.86 1.89 -19.13
CA ALA A 145 3.40 1.79 -19.12
C ALA A 145 2.87 0.34 -19.13
N SER A 146 3.67 -0.63 -18.66
CA SER A 146 3.33 -2.06 -18.76
C SER A 146 3.82 -2.93 -17.61
N HIS A 147 4.73 -2.45 -16.76
CA HIS A 147 5.22 -3.23 -15.63
C HIS A 147 5.40 -2.35 -14.39
N TRP A 148 4.74 -2.73 -13.31
CA TRP A 148 4.85 -2.04 -12.04
C TRP A 148 6.01 -2.60 -11.21
N VAL A 149 6.85 -1.72 -10.69
CA VAL A 149 7.86 -2.03 -9.68
C VAL A 149 7.74 -1.06 -8.51
N LEU A 150 8.16 -1.48 -7.32
CA LEU A 150 8.19 -0.62 -6.15
C LEU A 150 9.63 -0.12 -5.93
N GLY A 151 9.80 1.20 -5.97
CA GLY A 151 10.99 1.88 -5.47
C GLY A 151 10.85 2.20 -3.98
N VAL A 152 11.81 1.79 -3.16
CA VAL A 152 11.91 2.13 -1.75
C VAL A 152 13.14 3.01 -1.55
N VAL A 153 12.89 4.30 -1.36
CA VAL A 153 13.90 5.34 -1.27
C VAL A 153 14.32 5.50 0.18
N HIS A 154 15.57 5.16 0.50
CA HIS A 154 16.13 5.40 1.84
C HIS A 154 16.88 6.74 1.85
N LEU A 155 16.30 7.74 2.50
CA LEU A 155 16.77 9.12 2.44
C LEU A 155 18.15 9.29 3.09
N HIS A 156 18.40 8.66 4.24
CA HIS A 156 19.71 8.72 4.92
C HIS A 156 20.81 7.97 4.17
N ARG A 157 20.45 6.84 3.55
CA ARG A 157 21.41 5.97 2.83
C ARG A 157 21.68 6.42 1.40
N ARG A 158 20.84 7.33 0.85
CA ARG A 158 20.95 7.82 -0.54
C ARG A 158 20.90 6.69 -1.57
N ILE A 159 20.00 5.72 -1.35
CA ILE A 159 19.82 4.54 -2.19
C ILE A 159 18.33 4.31 -2.48
N ILE A 160 18.05 3.79 -3.68
CA ILE A 160 16.73 3.31 -4.08
C ILE A 160 16.80 1.78 -4.20
N TYR A 161 16.10 1.07 -3.32
CA TYR A 161 15.87 -0.37 -3.50
C TYR A 161 14.69 -0.59 -4.42
N VAL A 162 14.82 -1.53 -5.37
CA VAL A 162 13.76 -1.84 -6.33
C VAL A 162 13.26 -3.25 -6.11
N TYR A 163 11.97 -3.35 -5.80
CA TYR A 163 11.25 -4.60 -5.69
C TYR A 163 10.50 -4.85 -7.00
N ASP A 164 10.90 -5.91 -7.69
CA ASP A 164 10.39 -6.30 -8.99
C ASP A 164 9.90 -7.75 -8.93
N SER A 165 8.57 -7.92 -9.02
CA SER A 165 7.92 -9.22 -8.96
C SER A 165 8.05 -10.03 -10.24
N LEU A 166 8.47 -9.44 -11.36
CA LEU A 166 8.56 -10.14 -12.64
C LEU A 166 9.91 -9.94 -13.29
N MET A 167 10.94 -10.51 -12.64
CA MET A 167 12.30 -10.14 -12.98
C MET A 167 12.73 -10.52 -14.41
N GLY A 168 12.10 -11.55 -14.98
CA GLY A 168 12.39 -12.08 -16.32
C GLY A 168 12.03 -11.14 -17.48
N ILE A 169 11.11 -10.19 -17.30
CA ILE A 169 10.68 -9.29 -18.39
C ILE A 169 11.73 -8.20 -18.68
N ASN A 170 12.34 -7.65 -17.63
CA ASN A 170 13.30 -6.56 -17.74
C ASN A 170 14.67 -6.97 -17.18
N ASN A 171 15.72 -6.85 -18.00
CA ASN A 171 17.08 -6.96 -17.48
C ASN A 171 17.43 -5.73 -16.61
N ASN A 172 18.44 -5.88 -15.75
CA ASN A 172 18.83 -4.82 -14.82
C ASN A 172 19.15 -3.50 -15.53
N ALA A 173 19.85 -3.53 -16.67
CA ALA A 173 20.19 -2.32 -17.41
C ALA A 173 18.94 -1.52 -17.85
N ARG A 174 17.88 -2.20 -18.30
CA ARG A 174 16.63 -1.56 -18.70
C ARG A 174 15.89 -0.95 -17.52
N LEU A 175 15.82 -1.66 -16.40
CA LEU A 175 15.20 -1.16 -15.17
C LEU A 175 15.94 0.09 -14.65
N GLN A 176 17.27 0.05 -14.65
CA GLN A 176 18.13 1.16 -14.27
C GLN A 176 17.84 2.42 -15.09
N VAL A 177 17.69 2.30 -16.42
CA VAL A 177 17.36 3.45 -17.29
C VAL A 177 16.02 4.08 -16.91
N ALA A 178 15.01 3.29 -16.54
CA ALA A 178 13.69 3.81 -16.15
C ALA A 178 13.73 4.57 -14.82
N ILE A 179 14.58 4.16 -13.88
CA ILE A 179 14.62 4.70 -12.50
C ILE A 179 15.67 5.81 -12.34
N LYS A 180 16.69 5.85 -13.21
CA LYS A 180 17.77 6.84 -13.20
C LYS A 180 17.30 8.31 -13.14
N PRO A 181 16.21 8.74 -13.81
CA PRO A 181 15.69 10.09 -13.65
C PRO A 181 15.34 10.43 -12.20
N LEU A 182 14.69 9.50 -11.47
CA LEU A 182 14.36 9.67 -10.06
C LEU A 182 15.62 9.76 -9.19
N ALA A 183 16.59 8.86 -9.42
CA ALA A 183 17.87 8.85 -8.68
C ALA A 183 18.72 10.11 -8.88
N LYS A 184 18.59 10.77 -10.04
CA LYS A 184 19.19 12.08 -10.30
C LYS A 184 18.42 13.21 -9.65
N LEU A 185 17.09 13.16 -9.68
CA LEU A 185 16.23 14.25 -9.22
C LEU A 185 16.16 14.36 -7.70
N LEU A 186 16.15 13.24 -6.98
CA LEU A 186 16.03 13.20 -5.51
C LEU A 186 17.05 14.11 -4.78
N PRO A 187 18.37 14.07 -5.08
CA PRO A 187 19.33 15.01 -4.49
C PRO A 187 18.92 16.49 -4.61
N HIS A 188 18.42 16.90 -5.78
CA HIS A 188 18.00 18.28 -6.03
C HIS A 188 16.76 18.65 -5.22
N ILE A 189 15.75 17.76 -5.19
CA ILE A 189 14.54 17.97 -4.38
C ILE A 189 14.91 18.10 -2.90
N LEU A 190 15.74 17.19 -2.38
CA LEU A 190 16.12 17.15 -0.97
C LEU A 190 16.95 18.36 -0.55
N ASN A 191 17.83 18.85 -1.42
CA ASN A 191 18.55 20.10 -1.20
C ASN A 191 17.61 21.32 -1.23
N ALA A 192 16.65 21.37 -2.16
CA ALA A 192 15.69 22.47 -2.28
C ALA A 192 14.78 22.61 -1.04
N ILE A 193 14.45 21.49 -0.38
CA ILE A 193 13.67 21.48 0.86
C ILE A 193 14.54 21.45 2.12
N ALA A 194 15.86 21.63 1.99
CA ALA A 194 16.84 21.60 3.07
C ALA A 194 16.76 20.34 3.97
N TYR A 195 16.37 19.18 3.41
CA TYR A 195 16.18 17.92 4.17
C TYR A 195 17.39 17.61 5.04
N TYR A 196 18.58 17.49 4.44
CA TYR A 196 19.80 17.14 5.17
C TYR A 196 20.22 18.20 6.18
N GLY A 197 19.93 19.48 5.93
CA GLY A 197 20.16 20.56 6.87
C GLY A 197 19.36 20.39 8.18
N PHE A 198 18.10 19.96 8.09
CA PHE A 198 17.29 19.61 9.29
C PHE A 198 17.85 18.40 10.05
N HIS A 199 18.58 17.51 9.36
CA HIS A 199 19.20 16.32 9.93
C HIS A 199 20.69 16.52 10.29
N GLY A 200 21.17 17.76 10.31
CA GLY A 200 22.53 18.11 10.73
C GLY A 200 23.64 17.88 9.69
N ASP A 201 23.28 17.48 8.46
CA ASP A 201 24.22 17.41 7.32
C ASP A 201 24.09 18.66 6.45
N THR A 202 25.03 19.58 6.62
CA THR A 202 25.08 20.86 5.92
C THR A 202 25.78 20.79 4.56
N LYS A 203 26.30 19.63 4.17
CA LYS A 203 26.99 19.47 2.89
C LYS A 203 25.95 19.23 1.79
N VAL A 204 25.91 20.17 0.84
CA VAL A 204 25.10 20.02 -0.37
C VAL A 204 25.68 18.88 -1.22
N ASN A 205 24.84 17.91 -1.55
CA ASN A 205 25.21 16.77 -2.38
C ASN A 205 24.21 16.61 -3.55
N TYR A 206 24.71 16.61 -4.79
CA TYR A 206 23.95 16.40 -6.01
C TYR A 206 24.31 15.09 -6.74
N GLN A 207 25.07 14.21 -6.09
CA GLN A 207 25.48 12.94 -6.66
C GLN A 207 24.25 12.08 -6.96
N GLU A 208 24.24 11.47 -8.14
CA GLU A 208 23.23 10.47 -8.52
C GLU A 208 23.22 9.33 -7.50
N TRP A 209 22.03 8.95 -7.03
CA TRP A 209 21.87 7.90 -6.04
C TRP A 209 22.07 6.51 -6.62
N GLU A 210 22.52 5.60 -5.76
CA GLU A 210 22.58 4.18 -6.11
C GLU A 210 21.18 3.60 -6.27
N ILE A 211 21.03 2.70 -7.23
CA ILE A 211 19.80 1.94 -7.47
C ILE A 211 20.16 0.47 -7.38
N GLU A 212 19.54 -0.24 -6.45
CA GLU A 212 19.77 -1.66 -6.22
C GLU A 212 18.47 -2.44 -6.45
N ARG A 213 18.45 -3.33 -7.45
CA ARG A 213 17.34 -4.26 -7.66
C ARG A 213 17.52 -5.47 -6.75
N LEU A 214 16.62 -5.62 -5.79
CA LEU A 214 16.71 -6.69 -4.81
C LEU A 214 16.54 -8.06 -5.46
N GLN A 215 17.32 -9.01 -4.96
CA GLN A 215 17.26 -10.42 -5.31
C GLN A 215 16.47 -11.17 -4.22
N ASP A 216 16.04 -12.39 -4.53
CA ASP A 216 15.41 -13.31 -3.55
C ASP A 216 14.13 -12.77 -2.88
N ILE A 217 13.35 -11.99 -3.63
CA ILE A 217 12.00 -11.54 -3.25
C ILE A 217 10.94 -12.40 -3.94
N PRO A 218 9.72 -12.51 -3.37
CA PRO A 218 8.62 -13.23 -4.01
C PRO A 218 8.41 -12.81 -5.46
N GLN A 219 8.28 -13.76 -6.39
CA GLN A 219 8.03 -13.46 -7.81
C GLN A 219 6.57 -13.78 -8.16
N GLN A 220 6.03 -13.10 -9.17
CA GLN A 220 4.73 -13.37 -9.74
C GLN A 220 4.81 -14.50 -10.77
N GLU A 221 3.72 -15.26 -10.87
CA GLU A 221 3.59 -16.41 -11.79
C GLU A 221 2.75 -16.10 -13.04
N ASN A 222 2.03 -14.98 -13.06
CA ASN A 222 1.21 -14.51 -14.19
C ASN A 222 1.63 -13.10 -14.65
N ASP A 223 1.07 -12.60 -15.74
CA ASP A 223 1.47 -11.30 -16.32
C ASP A 223 0.77 -10.08 -15.70
N GLY A 224 -0.33 -10.26 -14.95
CA GLY A 224 -1.21 -9.16 -14.54
C GLY A 224 -1.09 -8.70 -13.09
N ASP A 225 -0.42 -9.46 -12.23
CA ASP A 225 -0.36 -9.17 -10.80
C ASP A 225 0.74 -8.19 -10.37
N CYS A 226 1.56 -7.66 -11.28
CA CYS A 226 2.68 -6.76 -10.91
C CYS A 226 2.23 -5.57 -10.05
N GLY A 227 1.07 -4.98 -10.36
CA GLY A 227 0.49 -3.91 -9.55
C GLY A 227 0.09 -4.36 -8.14
N MET A 228 -0.49 -5.56 -8.00
CA MET A 228 -0.83 -6.13 -6.70
C MET A 228 0.42 -6.47 -5.89
N PHE A 229 1.47 -6.98 -6.52
CA PHE A 229 2.76 -7.18 -5.85
C PHE A 229 3.36 -5.86 -5.35
N VAL A 230 3.33 -4.78 -6.15
CA VAL A 230 3.78 -3.44 -5.70
C VAL A 230 3.03 -2.97 -4.45
N ILE A 231 1.71 -3.10 -4.46
CA ILE A 231 0.86 -2.76 -3.31
C ILE A 231 1.22 -3.61 -2.09
N LYS A 232 1.35 -4.93 -2.26
CA LYS A 232 1.61 -5.86 -1.14
C LYS A 232 3.04 -5.78 -0.62
N TYR A 233 4.03 -5.53 -1.46
CA TYR A 233 5.39 -5.23 -1.01
C TYR A 233 5.41 -4.00 -0.12
N ALA A 234 4.76 -2.91 -0.56
CA ALA A 234 4.69 -1.68 0.22
C ALA A 234 4.02 -1.91 1.58
N GLU A 235 2.84 -2.54 1.60
CA GLU A 235 2.11 -2.80 2.85
C GLU A 235 2.88 -3.73 3.79
N TYR A 236 3.49 -4.80 3.28
CA TYR A 236 4.30 -5.71 4.10
C TYR A 236 5.49 -4.99 4.70
N LEU A 237 6.20 -4.17 3.91
CA LEU A 237 7.33 -3.40 4.40
C LEU A 237 6.89 -2.39 5.46
N MET A 238 5.81 -1.64 5.25
CA MET A 238 5.30 -0.64 6.20
C MET A 238 4.92 -1.24 7.56
N HIS A 239 4.43 -2.49 7.56
CA HIS A 239 4.02 -3.22 8.77
C HIS A 239 5.07 -4.26 9.25
N ASN A 240 6.28 -4.25 8.70
CA ASN A 240 7.35 -5.21 9.01
C ASN A 240 6.95 -6.70 8.87
N HIS A 241 6.01 -7.01 7.97
CA HIS A 241 5.68 -8.41 7.67
C HIS A 241 6.79 -9.07 6.84
N PRO A 242 7.12 -10.35 7.10
CA PRO A 242 8.11 -11.06 6.32
C PRO A 242 7.68 -11.21 4.86
N LEU A 243 8.42 -10.61 3.92
CA LEU A 243 8.12 -10.72 2.49
C LEU A 243 8.05 -12.17 2.00
N LYS A 244 8.82 -13.09 2.60
CA LYS A 244 8.83 -14.51 2.24
C LYS A 244 7.47 -15.21 2.37
N SER A 245 6.51 -14.65 3.11
CA SER A 245 5.14 -15.20 3.19
C SER A 245 4.20 -14.70 2.10
N LEU A 246 4.62 -13.73 1.28
CA LEU A 246 3.86 -13.26 0.12
C LEU A 246 4.05 -14.24 -1.04
N THR A 247 2.95 -14.68 -1.66
CA THR A 247 2.95 -15.68 -2.72
C THR A 247 1.91 -15.34 -3.80
N SER A 248 2.14 -15.72 -5.05
CA SER A 248 1.16 -15.56 -6.15
C SER A 248 -0.20 -16.18 -5.84
N ALA A 249 -0.24 -17.33 -5.15
CA ALA A 249 -1.48 -18.01 -4.79
C ALA A 249 -2.44 -17.18 -3.90
N ARG A 250 -1.98 -16.08 -3.29
CA ARG A 250 -2.80 -15.20 -2.45
C ARG A 250 -3.32 -13.96 -3.17
N MET A 251 -2.93 -13.72 -4.43
CA MET A 251 -3.22 -12.46 -5.12
C MET A 251 -4.72 -12.25 -5.31
N ASP A 252 -5.49 -13.29 -5.62
CA ASP A 252 -6.95 -13.19 -5.75
C ASP A 252 -7.62 -12.78 -4.44
N TRP A 253 -7.19 -13.40 -3.35
CA TRP A 253 -7.68 -13.04 -2.03
C TRP A 253 -7.32 -11.60 -1.67
N PHE A 254 -6.09 -11.14 -1.98
CA PHE A 254 -5.72 -9.75 -1.74
C PHE A 254 -6.51 -8.76 -2.61
N ARG A 255 -6.82 -9.12 -3.86
CA ARG A 255 -7.62 -8.30 -4.78
C ARG A 255 -9.04 -8.10 -4.25
N GLU A 256 -9.69 -9.19 -3.85
CA GLU A 256 -11.05 -9.16 -3.30
C GLU A 256 -11.08 -8.42 -1.95
N LYS A 257 -10.14 -8.75 -1.05
CA LYS A 257 -10.00 -8.06 0.24
C LYS A 257 -9.84 -6.56 0.04
N MET A 258 -8.91 -6.13 -0.83
CA MET A 258 -8.68 -4.71 -1.07
C MET A 258 -9.92 -4.05 -1.64
N ALA A 259 -10.57 -4.63 -2.66
CA ALA A 259 -11.79 -4.06 -3.23
C ALA A 259 -12.88 -3.84 -2.16
N ALA A 260 -13.07 -4.81 -1.27
CA ALA A 260 -14.03 -4.69 -0.19
C ALA A 260 -13.62 -3.67 0.89
N GLU A 261 -12.33 -3.63 1.28
CA GLU A 261 -11.82 -2.60 2.20
C GLU A 261 -12.01 -1.18 1.66
N LEU A 262 -11.75 -0.98 0.36
CA LEU A 262 -11.95 0.30 -0.31
C LEU A 262 -13.43 0.70 -0.41
N PHE A 263 -14.32 -0.27 -0.62
CA PHE A 263 -15.76 -0.05 -0.59
C PHE A 263 -16.25 0.46 0.78
N TYR A 264 -15.68 -0.06 1.87
CA TYR A 264 -16.07 0.34 3.24
C TYR A 264 -15.29 1.50 3.82
N MET A 265 -14.29 2.02 3.11
CA MET A 265 -13.29 2.97 3.62
C MET A 265 -13.88 4.15 4.43
N LYS A 266 -15.01 4.73 4.02
CA LYS A 266 -15.66 5.85 4.77
C LYS A 266 -16.13 5.45 6.17
N TYR A 267 -16.26 4.16 6.42
CA TYR A 267 -16.87 3.60 7.61
C TYR A 267 -15.90 2.71 8.40
N LEU A 268 -14.79 2.28 7.80
CA LEU A 268 -13.74 1.58 8.52
C LEU A 268 -12.99 2.57 9.43
N PRO A 269 -12.70 2.20 10.68
CA PRO A 269 -11.55 2.76 11.36
C PRO A 269 -10.33 2.28 10.56
N MET A 270 -9.73 3.20 9.81
CA MET A 270 -8.38 3.01 9.28
C MET A 270 -7.40 3.14 10.43
#